data_AF-A0A918AG42-F1
#
_entry.id   AF-A0A918AG42-F1
#
_cell.length_a   1.000
_cell.length_b   1.000
_cell.length_c   1.000
_cell.angle_alpha   90.00
_cell.angle_beta   90.00
_cell.angle_gamma   90.00
#
_symmetry.space_group_name_H-M   'P 1'
#
loop_
_entity.id
_entity.type
_entity.pdbx_description
1 polymer ?
#
loop_
_entity_poly.entity_id
_entity_poly.type
_entity_poly.pdbx_seq_one_letter_code
_entity_poly.pdbx_strand_id
1 'polypeptide(L)'
;MSAPHLADPRTPLVALEGGPSHRRWFFYRDWLALRSASRRGGYPRIHPCGSCRCYLPTDRYATNPNPMVTHHHGDARVWTYVVPEQWQQWAGREYLTPEEKTAGEPTRVRWPGAFEQEAST
;
A
#
# COMPACT_ATOMS: atom_id res chain seq x y z
N MET A 1 9.28 -20.54 2.40
CA MET A 1 9.89 -19.21 2.23
C MET A 1 9.44 -18.35 3.38
N SER A 2 10.37 -17.83 4.19
CA SER A 2 10.04 -16.88 5.26
C SER A 2 9.56 -15.58 4.65
N ALA A 3 8.52 -14.95 5.22
CA ALA A 3 8.11 -13.62 4.81
C ALA A 3 9.30 -12.64 4.92
N PRO A 4 9.44 -11.66 4.01
CA PRO A 4 10.49 -10.65 4.15
C PRO A 4 10.43 -10.03 5.55
N HIS A 5 11.59 -9.82 6.18
CA HIS A 5 11.66 -9.05 7.41
C HIS A 5 11.32 -7.59 7.05
N LEU A 6 10.06 -7.21 7.25
CA LEU A 6 9.58 -5.89 6.90
C LEU A 6 10.03 -4.89 7.96
N ALA A 7 10.67 -3.81 7.52
CA ALA A 7 11.08 -2.72 8.38
C ALA A 7 9.88 -2.09 9.10
N ASP A 8 10.11 -1.47 10.26
CA ASP A 8 9.06 -0.72 10.94
C ASP A 8 8.50 0.34 9.97
N PRO A 9 7.20 0.26 9.63
CA PRO A 9 6.57 1.21 8.71
C PRO A 9 6.45 2.62 9.29
N ARG A 10 6.60 2.78 10.62
CA ARG A 10 6.29 4.02 11.32
C ARG A 10 7.40 5.05 11.16
N THR A 11 7.10 6.04 10.34
CA THR A 11 7.78 7.34 10.26
C THR A 11 6.72 8.42 10.10
N PRO A 12 6.99 9.71 10.40
CA PRO A 12 6.02 10.76 10.14
C PRO A 12 5.60 10.85 8.67
N LEU A 13 6.53 10.55 7.75
CA LEU A 13 6.35 10.63 6.30
C LEU A 13 6.60 9.28 5.60
N VAL A 14 5.95 9.10 4.46
CA VAL A 14 6.07 7.94 3.57
C VAL A 14 6.46 8.46 2.18
N ALA A 15 7.50 7.88 1.59
CA ALA A 15 7.91 8.16 0.21
C ALA A 15 7.68 6.92 -0.65
N LEU A 16 6.98 7.06 -1.76
CA LEU A 16 6.63 5.94 -2.63
C LEU A 16 7.62 5.76 -3.79
N GLU A 17 8.07 4.53 -4.00
CA GLU A 17 8.98 4.15 -5.07
C GLU A 17 8.38 3.07 -5.97
N GLY A 18 8.51 3.25 -7.29
CA GLY A 18 7.88 2.40 -8.29
C GLY A 18 6.36 2.55 -8.38
N GLY A 19 5.75 1.81 -9.32
CA GLY A 19 4.30 1.69 -9.46
C GLY A 19 3.55 2.97 -9.83
N PRO A 20 2.20 2.93 -9.76
CA PRO A 20 1.33 4.03 -10.21
C PRO A 20 1.43 5.32 -9.38
N SER A 21 2.13 5.31 -8.25
CA SER A 21 2.26 6.45 -7.33
C SER A 21 3.71 6.78 -7.02
N HIS A 22 4.63 6.45 -7.93
CA HIS A 22 6.05 6.76 -7.81
C HIS A 22 6.28 8.26 -7.51
N ARG A 23 7.26 8.55 -6.64
CA ARG A 23 7.67 9.90 -6.19
C ARG A 23 6.60 10.67 -5.42
N ARG A 24 5.50 10.03 -5.03
CA ARG A 24 4.51 10.64 -4.14
C ARG A 24 4.95 10.50 -2.68
N TRP A 25 4.61 11.53 -1.92
CA TRP A 25 4.88 11.62 -0.49
C TRP A 25 3.56 11.74 0.26
N PHE A 26 3.48 11.16 1.44
CA PHE A 26 2.31 11.20 2.31
C PHE A 26 2.75 11.35 3.76
N PHE A 27 1.92 11.99 4.59
CA PHE A 27 1.99 11.71 6.01
C PHE A 27 1.57 10.26 6.26
N TYR A 28 2.20 9.60 7.23
CA TYR A 28 1.90 8.19 7.50
C TYR A 28 0.43 7.96 7.85
N ARG A 29 -0.20 8.89 8.57
CA ARG A 29 -1.65 8.83 8.86
C ARG A 29 -2.52 8.86 7.60
N ASP A 30 -2.21 9.77 6.67
CA ASP A 30 -2.96 9.87 5.40
C ASP A 30 -2.73 8.66 4.52
N TRP A 31 -1.52 8.11 4.55
CA TRP A 31 -1.17 6.87 3.87
C TRP A 31 -2.00 5.68 4.38
N LEU A 32 -2.12 5.52 5.71
CA LEU A 32 -2.98 4.51 6.32
C LEU A 32 -4.46 4.73 5.96
N ALA A 33 -4.93 5.99 5.97
CA ALA A 33 -6.29 6.33 5.60
C ALA A 33 -6.60 5.96 4.14
N LEU A 34 -5.68 6.25 3.21
CA LEU A 34 -5.80 5.89 1.79
C LEU A 34 -5.90 4.37 1.60
N ARG A 35 -5.03 3.60 2.24
CA ARG A 35 -5.04 2.13 2.18
C ARG A 35 -6.32 1.55 2.77
N SER A 36 -6.80 2.11 3.88
CA SER A 36 -8.09 1.73 4.49
C SER A 36 -9.27 2.05 3.57
N ALA A 37 -9.32 3.26 2.99
CA ALA A 37 -10.37 3.64 2.04
C ALA A 37 -10.38 2.74 0.81
N SER A 38 -9.20 2.37 0.31
CA SER A 38 -9.07 1.39 -0.78
C SER A 38 -9.69 0.04 -0.44
N ARG A 39 -9.47 -0.48 0.78
CA ARG A 39 -10.09 -1.74 1.25
C ARG A 39 -11.59 -1.64 1.42
N ARG A 40 -12.07 -0.58 2.08
CA ARG A 40 -13.52 -0.33 2.26
C ARG A 40 -14.23 -0.18 0.93
N GLY A 41 -13.56 0.50 -0.01
CA GLY A 41 -14.00 0.60 -1.38
C GLY A 41 -14.07 -0.78 -2.03
N GLY A 42 -13.20 -1.73 -1.67
CA GLY A 42 -13.13 -3.10 -2.20
C GLY A 42 -12.33 -3.24 -3.50
N TYR A 43 -11.64 -2.17 -3.92
CA TYR A 43 -11.00 -2.09 -5.24
C TYR A 43 -10.01 -3.25 -5.45
N PRO A 44 -9.97 -3.91 -6.63
CA PRO A 44 -8.94 -4.88 -6.97
C PRO A 44 -7.54 -4.26 -6.89
N ARG A 45 -6.52 -5.02 -6.47
CA ARG A 45 -5.15 -4.50 -6.32
C ARG A 45 -4.51 -3.99 -7.63
N ILE A 46 -4.95 -4.54 -8.76
CA ILE A 46 -4.53 -4.10 -10.11
C ILE A 46 -5.14 -2.75 -10.50
N HIS A 47 -6.24 -2.34 -9.85
CA HIS A 47 -6.90 -1.06 -10.14
C HIS A 47 -6.09 0.09 -9.53
N PRO A 48 -6.00 1.27 -10.16
CA PRO A 48 -5.27 2.42 -9.61
C PRO A 48 -5.62 2.74 -8.14
N CYS A 49 -6.92 2.74 -7.79
CA CYS A 49 -7.40 2.93 -6.42
C CYS A 49 -7.04 1.79 -5.45
N GLY A 50 -6.77 0.59 -5.96
CA GLY A 50 -6.30 -0.58 -5.20
C GLY A 50 -4.78 -0.66 -5.02
N SER A 51 -4.04 -0.03 -5.94
CA SER A 51 -2.58 -0.15 -6.04
C SER A 51 -1.80 0.35 -4.82
N CYS A 52 -2.38 1.25 -4.01
CA CYS A 52 -1.78 1.70 -2.75
C CYS A 52 -1.52 0.56 -1.75
N ARG A 53 -2.28 -0.54 -1.85
CA ARG A 53 -2.12 -1.73 -1.00
C ARG A 53 -0.93 -2.60 -1.41
N CYS A 54 -0.37 -2.37 -2.59
CA CYS A 54 0.74 -3.13 -3.17
C CYS A 54 2.12 -2.59 -2.78
N TYR A 55 2.21 -1.57 -1.91
CA TYR A 55 3.48 -1.04 -1.44
C TYR A 55 3.88 -1.66 -0.09
N LEU A 56 5.20 -1.84 0.09
CA LEU A 56 5.81 -2.36 1.32
C LEU A 56 6.86 -1.41 1.88
N PRO A 57 6.97 -1.29 3.21
CA PRO A 57 8.05 -0.54 3.82
C PRO A 57 9.39 -1.24 3.56
N THR A 58 10.42 -0.43 3.27
CA THR A 58 11.80 -0.89 3.12
C THR A 58 12.67 -0.38 4.27
N ASP A 59 13.88 -0.87 4.45
CA ASP A 59 14.84 -0.31 5.41
C ASP A 59 15.39 1.07 5.00
N ARG A 60 15.16 1.49 3.75
CA ARG A 60 15.60 2.78 3.21
C ARG A 60 14.76 3.96 3.69
N TYR A 61 15.43 5.12 3.73
CA TYR A 61 14.83 6.42 3.99
C TYR A 61 15.10 7.35 2.81
N ALA A 62 14.21 8.32 2.60
CA ALA A 62 14.36 9.41 1.67
C ALA A 62 14.12 10.73 2.39
N THR A 63 14.93 11.73 2.12
CA THR A 63 14.71 13.11 2.58
C THR A 63 14.20 13.93 1.41
N ASN A 64 13.13 14.70 1.59
CA ASN A 64 12.60 15.53 0.51
C ASN A 64 13.54 16.73 0.29
N PRO A 65 14.24 16.82 -0.85
CA PRO A 65 15.21 17.89 -1.07
C PRO A 65 14.53 19.20 -1.51
N ASN A 66 13.21 19.20 -1.77
CA ASN A 66 12.52 20.36 -2.30
C ASN A 66 12.12 21.34 -1.17
N PRO A 67 12.77 22.50 -1.04
CA PRO A 67 12.50 23.48 0.01
C PRO A 67 11.10 24.12 -0.09
N MET A 68 10.42 23.99 -1.23
CA MET A 68 9.11 24.59 -1.46
C MET A 68 7.95 23.74 -0.92
N VAL A 69 8.20 22.49 -0.54
CA VAL A 69 7.16 21.56 -0.08
C VAL A 69 7.22 21.46 1.44
N THR A 70 6.76 22.54 2.10
CA THR A 70 6.90 22.76 3.55
C THR A 70 6.19 21.73 4.42
N HIS A 71 5.15 21.08 3.90
CA HIS A 71 4.38 20.07 4.63
C HIS A 71 4.97 18.66 4.49
N HIS A 72 6.04 18.44 3.72
CA HIS A 72 6.67 17.13 3.54
C HIS A 72 8.19 17.18 3.75
N HIS A 73 8.64 17.95 4.74
CA HIS A 73 10.05 17.98 5.15
C HIS A 73 10.36 16.94 6.23
N GLY A 74 11.55 16.35 6.13
CA GLY A 74 12.07 15.33 7.05
C GLY A 74 12.30 13.99 6.38
N ASP A 75 12.76 13.03 7.17
CA ASP A 75 13.03 11.68 6.70
C ASP A 75 11.73 10.88 6.56
N ALA A 76 11.53 10.32 5.38
CA ALA A 76 10.43 9.44 5.05
C ALA A 76 10.94 8.01 4.87
N ARG A 77 10.23 7.05 5.45
CA ARG A 77 10.39 5.64 5.11
C ARG A 77 10.05 5.44 3.64
N VAL A 78 10.94 4.80 2.89
CA VAL A 78 10.65 4.43 1.50
C VAL A 78 9.76 3.20 1.49
N TRP A 79 8.67 3.29 0.74
CA TRP A 79 7.75 2.21 0.46
C TRP A 79 7.82 1.85 -1.02
N THR A 80 8.15 0.60 -1.33
CA THR A 80 8.35 0.14 -2.71
C THR A 80 7.15 -0.65 -3.20
N TYR A 81 6.73 -0.37 -4.44
CA TYR A 81 5.67 -1.09 -5.12
C TYR A 81 6.12 -2.53 -5.43
N VAL A 82 5.32 -3.50 -5.01
CA VAL A 82 5.44 -4.91 -5.37
C VAL A 82 4.33 -5.25 -6.34
N VAL A 83 4.71 -5.74 -7.53
CA VAL A 83 3.73 -6.04 -8.59
C VAL A 83 2.76 -7.14 -8.12
N PRO A 84 1.47 -7.07 -8.47
CA PRO A 84 0.42 -8.01 -8.04
C PRO A 84 0.79 -9.49 -8.20
N GLU A 85 1.52 -9.85 -9.25
CA GLU A 85 1.98 -11.21 -9.54
C GLU A 85 2.94 -11.73 -8.46
N GLN A 86 3.84 -10.87 -7.95
CA GLN A 86 4.77 -11.24 -6.87
C GLN A 86 4.03 -11.50 -5.55
N TRP A 87 2.84 -10.92 -5.34
CA TRP A 87 2.04 -11.23 -4.16
C TRP A 87 1.53 -12.68 -4.15
N GLN A 88 1.39 -13.33 -5.30
CA GLN A 88 1.02 -14.76 -5.34
C GLN A 88 2.06 -15.62 -4.63
N GLN A 89 3.33 -15.23 -4.69
CA GLN A 89 4.42 -15.91 -3.98
C GLN A 89 4.28 -15.82 -2.45
N TRP A 90 3.48 -14.87 -1.94
CA TRP A 90 3.12 -14.74 -0.53
C TRP A 90 1.69 -15.18 -0.24
N ALA A 91 1.22 -16.18 -0.98
CA ALA A 91 -0.15 -16.70 -0.90
C ALA A 91 -1.23 -15.62 -1.14
N GLY A 92 -0.90 -14.58 -1.93
CA GLY A 92 -1.81 -13.49 -2.27
C GLY A 92 -2.12 -12.52 -1.12
N ARG A 93 -1.54 -12.72 0.08
CA ARG A 93 -1.87 -11.92 1.26
C ARG A 93 -1.18 -10.56 1.19
N GLU A 94 -1.96 -9.49 1.31
CA GLU A 94 -1.38 -8.15 1.42
C GLU A 94 -0.67 -7.98 2.75
N TYR A 95 0.36 -7.15 2.72
CA TYR A 95 0.94 -6.62 3.94
C TYR A 95 -0.06 -5.68 4.61
N LEU A 96 -0.27 -5.90 5.90
CA LEU A 96 -0.96 -5.00 6.80
C LEU A 96 0.06 -4.43 7.78
N THR A 97 0.10 -3.11 7.91
CA THR A 97 0.80 -2.43 9.00
C THR A 97 0.27 -2.87 10.35
N PRO A 98 1.03 -2.69 11.44
CA PRO A 98 0.52 -2.95 12.78
C PRO A 98 -0.82 -2.24 13.06
N GLU A 99 -0.96 -0.97 12.65
CA GLU A 99 -2.19 -0.19 12.82
C GLU A 99 -3.37 -0.81 12.03
N GLU A 100 -3.13 -1.26 10.80
CA GLU A 100 -4.16 -1.91 9.97
C GLU A 100 -4.59 -3.26 10.54
N LYS A 101 -3.72 -3.99 11.25
CA LYS A 101 -4.07 -5.26 11.91
C LYS A 101 -4.94 -5.04 13.15
N THR A 102 -4.62 -4.02 13.95
CA THR A 102 -5.37 -3.71 15.18
C THR A 102 -6.76 -3.15 14.90
N ALA A 103 -6.96 -2.52 13.73
CA ALA A 103 -8.24 -1.91 13.36
C ALA A 103 -9.37 -2.91 13.03
N GLY A 104 -9.10 -4.22 12.99
CA GLY A 104 -10.09 -5.25 12.64
C GLY A 104 -10.42 -5.30 11.15
N GLU A 105 -10.72 -6.48 10.63
CA GLU A 105 -11.07 -6.66 9.21
C GLU A 105 -12.29 -5.81 8.83
N PRO A 106 -12.24 -4.99 7.77
CA PRO A 106 -13.43 -4.31 7.30
C PRO A 106 -14.43 -5.34 6.76
N THR A 107 -15.69 -5.20 7.19
CA THR A 107 -16.85 -5.90 6.62
C THR A 107 -16.78 -5.83 5.10
N ARG A 108 -16.65 -7.00 4.43
CA ARG A 108 -16.51 -7.09 2.97
C ARG A 108 -17.75 -6.49 2.30
N VAL A 109 -17.62 -5.31 1.69
CA VAL A 109 -18.61 -4.81 0.72
C VAL A 109 -18.25 -5.44 -0.63
N ARG A 110 -19.15 -6.28 -1.14
CA ARG A 110 -19.00 -6.93 -2.47
C ARG A 110 -19.23 -5.87 -3.55
N TRP A 111 -18.28 -5.70 -4.45
CA TRP A 111 -18.48 -4.90 -5.66
C TRP A 111 -19.55 -5.55 -6.56
N PRO A 112 -20.55 -4.81 -7.04
CA PRO A 112 -21.33 -5.22 -8.19
C PRO A 112 -20.50 -4.90 -9.44
N GLY A 113 -19.87 -5.90 -10.05
CA GLY A 113 -19.19 -5.70 -11.34
C GLY A 113 -17.90 -6.49 -11.60
N ALA A 114 -17.48 -7.41 -10.71
CA ALA A 114 -16.48 -8.39 -11.12
C ALA A 114 -17.14 -9.39 -12.06
N PHE A 115 -16.89 -9.25 -13.36
CA PHE A 115 -17.32 -10.19 -14.39
C PHE A 115 -16.91 -11.61 -13.99
N GLU A 116 -17.91 -12.45 -13.74
CA GLU A 116 -17.76 -13.91 -13.76
C GLU A 116 -17.46 -14.30 -15.21
N GLN A 117 -16.21 -14.61 -15.52
CA GLN A 117 -15.95 -15.49 -16.66
C GLN A 117 -16.31 -16.90 -16.20
N GLU A 118 -17.54 -17.30 -16.51
CA GLU A 118 -17.91 -18.71 -16.49
C GLU A 118 -16.98 -19.46 -17.43
N ALA A 119 -16.19 -20.36 -16.86
CA ALA A 119 -15.52 -21.41 -17.61
C ALA A 119 -16.61 -22.38 -18.10
N SER A 120 -17.10 -22.16 -19.32
CA SER A 120 -17.85 -23.19 -20.02
C SER A 120 -16.91 -24.34 -20.40
N THR A 121 -17.35 -25.52 -20.01
CA THR A 121 -16.79 -26.85 -20.34
C THR A 121 -16.88 -27.13 -21.83
#